data_AF-A0A4U9TR09-F1
#
_entry.id   AF-A0A4U9TR09-F1
#
_cell.length_a   1.000
_cell.length_b   1.000
_cell.length_c   1.000
_cell.angle_alpha   90.00
_cell.angle_beta   90.00
_cell.angle_gamma   90.00
#
_symmetry.space_group_name_H-M   'P 1'
#
loop_
_entity.id
_entity.type
_entity.pdbx_description
1 polymer ?
#
loop_
_entity_poly.entity_id
_entity_poly.type
_entity_poly.pdbx_seq_one_letter_code
_entity_poly.pdbx_strand_id
1 'polypeptide(L)' 'MKKLLILSLLFSSPLYAAEADVGKACKAAAASMFGRDHKIMKLDKVKSGIAYVPLH' A
#
# COMPACT_ATOMS: atom_id res chain seq x y z
N MET A 1 -26.42 7.68 -14.49
CA MET A 1 -25.49 7.77 -13.33
C MET A 1 -24.45 6.64 -13.25
N LYS A 2 -24.66 5.48 -13.89
CA LYS A 2 -23.71 4.34 -13.84
C LYS A 2 -22.40 4.54 -14.62
N LYS A 3 -22.38 5.43 -15.63
CA LYS A 3 -21.19 5.70 -16.46
C LYS A 3 -20.11 6.50 -15.73
N LEU A 4 -20.47 7.26 -14.68
CA LEU A 4 -19.52 8.09 -13.93
C LEU A 4 -18.64 7.26 -12.98
N LEU A 5 -19.20 6.18 -12.40
CA LEU A 5 -18.48 5.28 -11.50
C LEU A 5 -17.34 4.51 -12.18
N ILE A 6 -17.48 4.22 -13.49
CA ILE A 6 -16.46 3.47 -14.25
C ILE A 6 -15.21 4.32 -14.48
N LEU A 7 -15.38 5.64 -14.63
CA LEU A 7 -14.26 6.55 -14.86
C LEU A 7 -13.34 6.65 -13.63
N SER A 8 -13.90 6.65 -12.42
CA SER A 8 -13.13 6.66 -11.17
C SER A 8 -12.30 5.39 -10.96
N LEU A 9 -12.77 4.23 -11.45
CA LEU A 9 -12.06 2.95 -11.32
C LEU A 9 -10.80 2.86 -12.19
N LEU A 10 -10.77 3.58 -13.32
CA LEU A 10 -9.60 3.65 -14.19
C LEU A 10 -8.46 4.50 -13.58
N PHE A 11 -8.82 5.45 -12.69
CA PHE A 11 -7.86 6.36 -12.06
C PHE A 11 -7.17 5.77 -10.82
N SER A 12 -7.66 4.64 -10.31
CA SER A 12 -7.03 3.84 -9.24
C SER A 12 -5.95 2.89 -9.75
N SER A 13 -5.32 3.20 -10.88
CA SER A 13 -4.23 2.37 -11.42
C SER A 13 -3.04 2.39 -10.45
N PRO A 14 -2.55 1.23 -9.97
CA PRO A 14 -1.41 1.16 -9.05
C PRO A 14 -0.10 1.69 -9.68
N LEU A 15 -0.14 2.00 -10.97
CA LEU A 15 0.94 2.55 -11.79
C LEU A 15 1.40 3.95 -11.32
N TYR A 16 0.55 4.67 -10.57
CA TYR A 16 0.87 5.96 -9.96
C TYR A 16 0.97 5.93 -8.42
N ALA A 17 0.97 4.75 -7.80
CA ALA A 17 1.25 4.66 -6.38
C ALA A 17 2.73 5.02 -6.16
N ALA A 18 2.99 6.26 -5.75
CA ALA A 18 4.33 6.72 -5.40
C ALA A 18 4.97 5.71 -4.43
N GLU A 19 6.27 5.43 -4.55
CA GLU A 19 6.93 4.43 -3.69
C GLU A 19 6.70 4.69 -2.18
N ALA A 20 6.58 5.95 -1.78
CA ALA A 20 6.23 6.37 -0.42
C ALA A 20 4.80 5.98 0.01
N ASP A 21 3.85 5.87 -0.94
CA ASP A 21 2.47 5.46 -0.72
C ASP A 21 2.35 3.92 -0.62
N VAL A 22 3.03 3.20 -1.51
CA VAL A 22 3.10 1.71 -1.49
C VAL A 22 3.67 1.23 -0.15
N GLY A 23 4.76 1.86 0.31
CA GLY A 23 5.38 1.51 1.59
C GLY A 23 4.46 1.67 2.80
N LYS A 24 3.64 2.73 2.82
CA LYS A 24 2.66 2.99 3.89
C LYS A 24 1.50 2.00 3.85
N ALA A 25 0.94 1.76 2.66
CA ALA A 25 -0.16 0.83 2.48
C ALA A 25 0.24 -0.61 2.85
N CYS A 26 1.39 -1.09 2.38
CA CYS A 26 1.89 -2.42 2.70
C CYS A 26 2.20 -2.58 4.20
N LYS A 27 2.75 -1.53 4.83
CA LYS A 27 2.98 -1.53 6.28
C LYS A 27 1.67 -1.62 7.07
N ALA A 28 0.66 -0.85 6.71
CA ALA A 28 -0.65 -0.91 7.37
C ALA A 28 -1.34 -2.27 7.17
N ALA A 29 -1.28 -2.80 5.95
CA ALA A 29 -1.87 -4.09 5.61
C ALA A 29 -1.22 -5.24 6.40
N ALA A 30 0.12 -5.32 6.40
CA ALA A 30 0.80 -6.37 7.16
C ALA A 30 0.57 -6.20 8.69
N ALA A 31 0.45 -4.96 9.21
CA ALA A 31 0.19 -4.73 10.62
C ALA A 31 -1.17 -5.31 11.04
N SER A 32 -2.18 -5.10 10.19
CA SER A 32 -3.50 -5.71 10.34
C SER A 32 -3.43 -7.25 10.28
N MET A 33 -2.72 -7.82 9.29
CA MET A 33 -2.62 -9.28 9.12
C MET A 33 -1.93 -9.98 10.29
N PHE A 34 -0.93 -9.34 10.89
CA PHE A 34 -0.13 -9.91 11.97
C PHE A 34 -0.54 -9.43 13.37
N GLY A 35 -1.67 -8.72 13.49
CA GLY A 35 -2.17 -8.21 14.79
C GLY A 35 -1.20 -7.26 15.48
N ARG A 36 -0.41 -6.49 14.72
CA ARG A 36 0.61 -5.58 15.22
C ARG A 36 0.23 -4.12 14.98
N ASP A 37 0.80 -3.22 15.76
CA ASP A 37 0.66 -1.80 15.48
C ASP A 37 1.58 -1.39 14.31
N HIS A 38 0.97 -0.77 13.30
CA HIS A 38 1.64 -0.23 12.12
C HIS A 38 2.72 0.80 12.47
N LYS A 39 2.66 1.44 13.65
CA LYS A 39 3.70 2.36 14.15
C LYS A 39 5.00 1.63 14.51
N ILE A 40 4.89 0.38 14.96
CA ILE A 40 6.03 -0.45 15.38
C ILE A 40 6.64 -1.16 14.16
N MET A 41 5.82 -1.48 13.17
CA MET A 41 6.28 -2.10 11.94
C MET A 41 7.14 -1.15 11.11
N LYS A 42 8.34 -1.62 10.75
CA LYS A 42 9.29 -0.87 9.93
C LYS A 42 9.11 -1.24 8.47
N LEU A 43 9.30 -0.25 7.59
CA LEU A 43 9.44 -0.48 6.16
C LEU A 43 10.94 -0.47 5.89
N ASP A 44 11.49 -1.58 5.41
CA ASP A 44 12.93 -1.71 5.13
C ASP A 44 13.30 -0.95 3.86
N LYS A 45 12.67 -1.30 2.74
CA LYS A 45 12.85 -0.65 1.44
C LYS A 45 11.66 -0.87 0.54
N VAL A 46 11.48 0.04 -0.43
CA VAL A 46 10.60 -0.16 -1.58
C VAL A 46 11.50 -0.29 -2.79
N LYS A 47 11.32 -1.36 -3.59
CA LYS A 47 12.10 -1.58 -4.81
C LYS A 47 11.17 -2.08 -5.90
N SER A 48 11.17 -1.39 -7.04
CA SER A 48 10.33 -1.76 -8.19
C SER A 48 8.84 -1.90 -7.83
N GLY A 49 8.33 -1.03 -6.94
CA GLY A 49 6.95 -1.08 -6.44
C GLY A 49 6.66 -2.18 -5.42
N ILE A 50 7.66 -2.89 -4.91
CA ILE A 50 7.51 -3.93 -3.88
C ILE A 50 8.05 -3.38 -2.55
N ALA A 51 7.19 -3.36 -1.53
CA ALA A 51 7.55 -2.95 -0.17
C ALA A 51 7.99 -4.14 0.68
N TYR A 52 9.20 -4.07 1.24
CA TYR A 52 9.74 -5.06 2.17
C TYR A 52 9.48 -4.63 3.60
N VAL A 53 8.67 -5.39 4.31
CA VAL A 53 8.23 -5.08 5.68
C VAL A 53 8.68 -6.21 6.62
N PRO A 54 9.78 -6.04 7.37
CA PRO A 54 10.28 -7.07 8.27
C PRO A 54 9.30 -7.37 9.42
N LEU A 55 9.02 -8.65 9.60
CA LEU A 55 8.27 -9.21 10.72
C LEU A 55 9.27 -9.56 11.82
N HIS A 56 9.66 -8.59 12.64
CA HIS A 56 10.52 -8.83 13.81
C HIS A 56 9.68 -8.97 15.07
#